data_AF-A0A851HPW8-F1
#
_entry.id   AF-A0A851HPW8-F1
#
_cell.length_a   1.000
_cell.length_b   1.000
_cell.length_c   1.000
_cell.angle_alpha   90.00
_cell.angle_beta   90.00
_cell.angle_gamma   90.00
#
_symmetry.space_group_name_H-M   'P 1'
#
loop_
_entity.id
_entity.type
_entity.pdbx_description
1 polymer ?
#
loop_
_entity_poly.entity_id
_entity_poly.type
_entity_poly.pdbx_seq_one_letter_code
_entity_poly.pdbx_strand_id
1 'polypeptide(L)'
;MRITQAAEKVSKGYSRLLLTAGGRPVEDDIAAVKAVWEHIGERARLAVDGNRGLTGQGVLRLSRECRDVPFVLEQPCSTLQENLAVRERLRHPLYLESPPRTCQLPWTRSARSCATGSV
;
A
#
# COMPACT_ATOMS: atom_id res chain seq x y z
N MET A 1 2.31 10.52 -5.89
CA MET A 1 1.56 11.76 -5.61
C MET A 1 2.54 12.83 -5.14
N ARG A 2 2.44 14.08 -5.62
CA ARG A 2 3.28 15.21 -5.12
C ARG A 2 2.63 15.86 -3.89
N ILE A 3 3.42 16.49 -3.02
CA ILE A 3 2.95 17.13 -1.76
C ILE A 3 1.84 18.15 -2.02
N THR A 4 2.01 19.00 -3.04
CA THR A 4 1.02 20.02 -3.42
C THR A 4 -0.34 19.43 -3.77
N GLN A 5 -0.35 18.26 -4.43
CA GLN A 5 -1.57 17.54 -4.76
C GLN A 5 -2.24 16.94 -3.52
N ALA A 6 -1.47 16.56 -2.50
CA ALA A 6 -2.02 16.05 -1.25
C ALA A 6 -2.83 17.13 -0.53
N ALA A 7 -2.24 18.33 -0.36
CA ALA A 7 -2.90 19.45 0.28
C ALA A 7 -4.17 19.89 -0.47
N GLU A 8 -4.11 19.95 -1.81
CA GLU A 8 -5.27 20.28 -2.65
C GLU A 8 -6.39 19.24 -2.56
N LYS A 9 -6.05 17.94 -2.52
CA LYS A 9 -7.07 16.90 -2.32
C LYS A 9 -7.71 17.01 -0.94
N VAL A 10 -6.95 17.28 0.11
CA VAL A 10 -7.55 17.49 1.43
C VAL A 10 -8.48 18.71 1.44
N SER A 11 -8.10 19.83 0.80
CA SER A 11 -8.98 21.01 0.75
C SER A 11 -10.27 20.76 -0.05
N LYS A 12 -10.24 19.83 -1.01
CA LYS A 12 -11.42 19.34 -1.74
C LYS A 12 -12.29 18.34 -0.95
N GLY A 13 -11.92 18.02 0.30
CA GLY A 13 -12.70 17.14 1.17
C GLY A 13 -12.39 15.65 1.04
N TYR A 14 -11.28 15.27 0.41
CA TYR A 14 -10.87 13.87 0.35
C TYR A 14 -10.40 13.40 1.74
N SER A 15 -11.07 12.39 2.28
CA SER A 15 -10.82 11.86 3.63
C SER A 15 -9.73 10.79 3.71
N ARG A 16 -9.32 10.23 2.57
CA ARG A 16 -8.23 9.25 2.45
C ARG A 16 -7.35 9.57 1.24
N LEU A 17 -6.04 9.52 1.44
CA LEU A 17 -5.04 9.70 0.40
C LEU A 17 -4.18 8.45 0.24
N LEU A 18 -3.86 8.12 -1.01
CA LEU A 18 -2.95 7.05 -1.38
C LEU A 18 -1.64 7.66 -1.90
N LEU A 19 -0.53 7.28 -1.29
CA LEU A 19 0.82 7.64 -1.73
C LEU A 19 1.51 6.39 -2.29
N THR A 20 1.79 6.40 -3.58
CA THR A 20 2.59 5.35 -4.23
C THR A 20 4.06 5.44 -3.83
N ALA A 21 4.60 4.31 -3.38
CA ALA A 21 5.99 4.06 -3.02
C ALA A 21 6.59 2.96 -3.91
N GLY A 22 7.91 2.80 -3.89
CA GLY A 22 8.62 1.82 -4.72
C GLY A 22 9.09 2.36 -6.07
N GLY A 23 10.03 1.63 -6.70
CA GLY A 23 10.71 2.06 -7.93
C GLY A 23 11.80 3.13 -7.75
N ARG A 24 12.11 3.48 -6.50
CA ARG A 24 13.17 4.42 -6.09
C ARG A 24 13.79 3.96 -4.75
N PRO A 25 14.91 4.56 -4.31
CA PRO A 25 15.45 4.30 -2.97
C PRO A 25 14.40 4.52 -1.87
N VAL A 26 14.40 3.65 -0.86
CA VAL A 26 13.39 3.68 0.22
C VAL A 26 13.47 4.97 1.05
N GLU A 27 14.63 5.61 1.09
CA GLU A 27 14.86 6.91 1.72
C GLU A 27 13.97 7.99 1.12
N ASP A 28 13.80 7.97 -0.20
CA ASP A 28 12.94 8.92 -0.91
C ASP A 28 11.46 8.66 -0.59
N ASP A 29 11.07 7.39 -0.44
CA ASP A 29 9.73 7.01 0.01
C ASP A 29 9.46 7.47 1.45
N ILE A 30 10.42 7.28 2.34
CA ILE A 30 10.35 7.73 3.74
C ILE A 30 10.20 9.26 3.80
N ALA A 31 11.03 9.99 3.05
CA ALA A 31 10.95 11.45 2.95
C ALA A 31 9.59 11.90 2.41
N ALA A 32 9.07 11.24 1.37
CA ALA A 32 7.77 11.55 0.80
C ALA A 32 6.62 11.31 1.79
N VAL A 33 6.64 10.21 2.53
CA VAL A 33 5.62 9.90 3.56
C VAL A 33 5.60 10.98 4.64
N LYS A 34 6.77 11.33 5.18
CA LYS A 34 6.90 12.36 6.23
C LYS A 34 6.45 13.73 5.74
N ALA A 35 6.89 14.12 4.55
CA ALA A 35 6.52 15.41 3.97
C ALA A 35 5.02 15.51 3.68
N VAL A 36 4.40 14.44 3.14
CA VAL A 36 2.95 14.40 2.94
C VAL A 36 2.22 14.51 4.27
N TRP A 37 2.64 13.76 5.28
CA TRP A 37 2.04 13.78 6.62
C TRP A 37 2.13 15.16 7.28
N GLU A 38 3.28 15.82 7.23
CA GLU A 38 3.48 17.17 7.76
C GLU A 38 2.50 18.17 7.15
N HIS A 39 2.19 18.03 5.86
CA HIS A 39 1.26 18.92 5.18
C HIS A 39 -0.20 18.59 5.48
N ILE A 40 -0.60 17.32 5.47
CA ILE A 40 -2.01 16.95 5.63
C ILE A 40 -2.44 16.86 7.10
N GLY A 41 -1.55 16.41 7.98
CA GLY A 41 -1.84 16.07 9.36
C GLY A 41 -3.04 15.13 9.50
N GLU A 42 -3.80 15.30 10.58
CA GLU A 42 -4.97 14.47 10.88
C GLU A 42 -6.20 14.74 9.99
N ARG A 43 -6.11 15.66 9.02
CA ARG A 43 -7.22 16.03 8.14
C ARG A 43 -7.63 14.92 7.18
N ALA A 44 -6.75 13.96 6.92
CA ALA A 44 -7.02 12.81 6.07
C ALA A 44 -6.22 11.58 6.51
N ARG A 45 -6.76 10.39 6.23
CA ARG A 45 -6.07 9.12 6.45
C ARG A 45 -5.05 8.86 5.34
N LEU A 46 -3.87 8.37 5.69
CA LEU A 46 -2.81 8.05 4.73
C LEU A 46 -2.72 6.54 4.49
N ALA A 47 -2.59 6.17 3.23
CA ALA A 47 -2.20 4.83 2.80
C ALA A 47 -0.95 4.94 1.92
N VAL A 48 0.01 4.05 2.17
CA VAL A 48 1.24 3.95 1.39
C VAL A 48 1.18 2.66 0.59
N ASP A 49 1.04 2.80 -0.71
CA ASP A 49 0.91 1.68 -1.65
C ASP A 49 2.26 1.43 -2.30
N GLY A 50 2.90 0.30 -1.98
CA GLY A 50 4.18 -0.05 -2.58
C GLY A 50 4.07 -0.60 -3.98
N ASN A 51 2.86 -0.87 -4.49
CA ASN A 51 2.58 -1.40 -5.82
C ASN A 51 3.56 -2.53 -6.21
N ARG A 52 3.79 -3.46 -5.28
CA ARG A 52 4.70 -4.61 -5.44
C ARG A 52 6.18 -4.26 -5.65
N GLY A 53 6.56 -3.01 -5.45
CA GLY A 53 7.86 -2.45 -5.80
C GLY A 53 8.85 -2.31 -4.62
N LEU A 54 8.46 -2.65 -3.40
CA LEU A 54 9.34 -2.59 -2.23
C LEU A 54 9.90 -3.97 -1.88
N THR A 55 11.20 -4.00 -1.56
CA THR A 55 11.82 -5.20 -0.97
C THR A 55 11.39 -5.34 0.49
N GLY A 56 11.33 -6.57 1.02
CA GLY A 56 11.02 -6.79 2.44
C GLY A 56 11.88 -5.94 3.40
N GLN A 57 13.18 -5.74 3.11
CA GLN A 57 14.04 -4.85 3.88
C GLN A 57 13.57 -3.39 3.81
N GLY A 58 13.21 -2.91 2.62
CA GLY A 58 12.66 -1.57 2.41
C GLY A 58 11.37 -1.36 3.21
N VAL A 59 10.45 -2.33 3.17
CA VAL A 59 9.19 -2.26 3.94
C VAL A 59 9.44 -2.18 5.44
N LEU A 60 10.34 -3.02 5.97
CA LEU A 60 10.70 -3.00 7.38
C LEU A 60 11.32 -1.66 7.79
N ARG A 61 12.19 -1.10 6.93
CA ARG A 61 12.82 0.19 7.18
C ARG A 61 11.82 1.34 7.16
N LEU A 62 10.97 1.39 6.13
CA LEU A 62 9.88 2.37 6.00
C LEU A 62 8.96 2.32 7.23
N SER A 63 8.53 1.13 7.64
CA SER A 63 7.66 0.94 8.81
C SER A 63 8.34 1.36 10.12
N ARG A 64 9.65 1.16 10.25
CA ARG A 64 10.42 1.55 11.45
C ARG A 64 10.65 3.06 11.53
N GLU A 65 11.02 3.68 10.41
CA GLU A 65 11.44 5.10 10.37
C GLU A 65 10.27 6.09 10.34
N CYS A 66 9.07 5.62 10.00
CA CYS A 66 7.83 6.41 9.99
C CYS A 66 6.85 5.98 11.09
N ARG A 67 7.33 5.46 12.23
CA ARG A 67 6.49 4.98 13.35
C ARG A 67 5.55 6.03 13.97
N ASP A 68 5.85 7.29 13.71
CA ASP A 68 5.15 8.50 14.15
C ASP A 68 4.04 8.93 13.17
N VAL A 69 3.98 8.32 11.98
CA VAL A 69 3.00 8.62 10.95
C VAL A 69 1.94 7.51 10.91
N PRO A 70 0.64 7.81 11.15
CA PRO A 70 -0.41 6.79 11.14
C PRO A 70 -0.86 6.48 9.71
N PHE A 71 -0.17 5.56 9.03
CA PHE A 71 -0.56 5.06 7.72
C PHE A 71 -0.77 3.54 7.68
N VAL A 72 -1.50 3.08 6.66
CA VAL A 72 -1.59 1.67 6.30
C VAL A 72 -0.63 1.36 5.15
N LEU A 73 0.05 0.21 5.19
CA LEU A 73 0.87 -0.30 4.09
C LEU A 73 0.00 -1.15 3.18
N GLU A 74 -0.16 -0.73 1.93
CA GLU A 74 -0.93 -1.42 0.90
C GLU A 74 0.02 -2.09 -0.09
N GLN A 75 -0.17 -3.40 -0.33
CA GLN A 75 0.64 -4.26 -1.21
C GLN A 75 2.11 -3.83 -1.39
N PRO A 76 2.92 -3.84 -0.32
CA PRO A 76 4.25 -3.28 -0.41
C PRO A 76 5.21 -4.20 -1.19
N CYS A 77 5.16 -5.50 -0.94
CA CYS A 77 6.01 -6.49 -1.59
C CYS A 77 5.37 -7.16 -2.80
N SER A 78 6.23 -7.80 -3.59
CA SER A 78 5.88 -8.44 -4.86
C SER A 78 4.94 -9.64 -4.72
N THR A 79 5.09 -10.41 -3.64
CA THR A 79 4.35 -11.65 -3.40
C THR A 79 3.63 -11.62 -2.06
N LEU A 80 2.58 -12.44 -1.95
CA LEU A 80 1.88 -12.66 -0.68
C LEU A 80 2.83 -13.19 0.40
N GLN A 81 3.70 -14.14 0.03
CA GLN A 81 4.65 -14.78 0.91
C GLN A 81 5.63 -13.77 1.51
N GLU A 82 6.15 -12.85 0.68
CA GLU A 82 7.04 -11.79 1.15
C GLU A 82 6.31 -10.81 2.08
N ASN A 83 5.07 -10.42 1.74
CA ASN A 83 4.21 -9.60 2.60
C ASN A 83 3.92 -10.27 3.96
N LEU A 84 3.64 -11.58 3.96
CA LEU A 84 3.42 -12.35 5.19
C LEU A 84 4.71 -12.49 6.02
N ALA A 85 5.86 -12.65 5.37
CA ALA A 85 7.16 -12.78 6.04
C ALA A 85 7.56 -11.51 6.80
N VAL A 86 7.15 -10.33 6.33
CA VAL A 86 7.43 -9.07 7.04
C VAL A 86 6.35 -8.68 8.04
N ARG A 87 5.13 -9.21 7.91
CA ARG A 87 3.91 -8.79 8.63
C ARG A 87 4.12 -8.67 10.15
N GLU A 88 4.69 -9.69 10.79
CA GLU A 88 4.85 -9.72 12.26
C GLU A 88 5.82 -8.68 12.79
N ARG A 89 6.66 -8.12 11.91
CA ARG A 89 7.69 -7.14 12.26
C ARG A 89 7.28 -5.71 11.92
N LEU A 90 6.15 -5.52 11.24
CA LEU A 90 5.64 -4.19 10.90
C LEU A 90 5.03 -3.51 12.12
N ARG A 91 5.20 -2.19 12.19
CA ARG A 91 4.52 -1.32 13.16
C ARG A 91 3.19 -0.76 12.62
N HIS A 92 2.96 -0.95 11.33
CA HIS A 92 1.82 -0.41 10.59
C HIS A 92 0.92 -1.54 10.09
N PRO A 93 -0.40 -1.33 9.99
CA PRO A 93 -1.31 -2.31 9.39
C PRO A 93 -0.94 -2.63 7.94
N LEU A 94 -1.10 -3.89 7.54
CA LEU A 94 -0.82 -4.38 6.19
C LEU A 94 -2.13 -4.72 5.48
N TYR A 95 -2.37 -4.07 4.34
CA TYR A 95 -3.49 -4.30 3.44
C TYR A 95 -2.97 -5.05 2.21
N LEU A 96 -3.66 -6.13 1.85
CA LEU A 96 -3.35 -6.92 0.68
C LEU A 96 -4.30 -6.53 -0.45
N GLU A 97 -3.76 -6.35 -1.64
CA GLU A 97 -4.57 -6.25 -2.84
C GLU A 97 -4.79 -7.66 -3.42
N SER A 98 -5.95 -7.90 -4.03
CA SER A 98 -6.13 -9.09 -4.85
C SER A 98 -5.28 -8.96 -6.11
N PRO A 99 -4.67 -10.05 -6.63
CA PRO A 99 -4.13 -10.02 -7.97
C PRO A 99 -5.21 -9.58 -8.99
N PRO A 100 -4.82 -8.92 -10.09
CA PRO A 100 -5.74 -8.63 -11.18
C PRO A 100 -6.42 -9.94 -11.60
N ARG A 101 -7.75 -9.93 -11.68
CA ARG A 101 -8.53 -11.13 -11.95
C ARG A 101 -8.30 -11.61 -13.39
N THR A 102 -7.31 -12.46 -13.60
CA THR A 102 -7.50 -13.61 -14.50
C THR A 102 -8.21 -14.66 -13.66
N CYS A 103 -9.43 -15.04 -14.06
CA CYS A 103 -10.25 -16.02 -13.34
C CYS A 103 -9.47 -17.28 -12.97
N GLN A 104 -9.20 -17.47 -11.68
CA GLN A 104 -8.90 -18.72 -10.93
C GLN A 104 -8.50 -18.26 -9.51
N LEU A 105 -9.26 -18.44 -8.42
CA LEU A 105 -10.16 -19.50 -7.95
C LEU A 105 -11.18 -18.93 -6.92
N PRO A 106 -12.27 -19.67 -6.61
CA PRO A 106 -13.33 -19.19 -5.72
C PRO A 106 -12.96 -19.38 -4.25
N TRP A 107 -12.98 -18.29 -3.48
CA TRP A 107 -12.92 -18.33 -2.01
C TRP A 107 -14.25 -18.75 -1.35
N THR A 108 -15.25 -19.18 -2.14
CA THR A 108 -16.55 -19.66 -1.65
C THR A 108 -16.77 -21.11 -2.05
N ARG A 109 -17.32 -21.86 -1.11
CA ARG A 109 -17.69 -23.28 -1.20
C ARG A 109 -18.86 -23.47 -2.17
N SER A 110 -18.64 -23.24 -3.47
CA SER A 110 -19.53 -23.64 -4.56
C SER A 110 -18.78 -23.49 -5.89
N ALA A 111 -17.91 -24.45 -6.18
CA ALA A 111 -17.39 -24.64 -7.52
C ALA A 111 -18.52 -25.19 -8.41
N ARG A 112 -19.21 -24.31 -9.13
CA ARG A 112 -19.93 -24.65 -10.35
C ARG A 112 -19.93 -23.42 -11.26
N SER A 113 -19.68 -23.67 -12.53
CA SER A 113 -19.60 -22.72 -13.67
C SER A 113 -18.33 -21.85 -13.77
N CYS A 114 -17.22 -22.48 -14.16
CA CYS A 114 -16.32 -21.91 -15.15
C CYS A 114 -16.01 -23.02 -16.17
N ALA A 115 -17.00 -23.30 -17.02
CA ALA A 115 -16.84 -24.10 -18.22
C ALA A 115 -17.50 -23.30 -19.33
N THR A 116 -16.68 -22.68 -20.18
CA THR A 116 -16.81 -22.51 -21.64
C THR A 116 -15.84 -21.42 -22.08
N GLY A 117 -14.56 -21.77 -22.19
CA GLY A 117 -13.67 -21.13 -23.15
C GLY A 117 -13.71 -22.00 -24.40
N SER A 118 -14.44 -21.58 -25.42
CA SER A 118 -14.32 -22.15 -26.76
C SER A 118 -13.19 -21.41 -27.48
N VAL A 119 -12.27 -22.22 -28.01
CA VAL A 119 -11.29 -22.02 -29.10
C VAL A 119 -11.31 -20.68 -29.82
#